data_AF-A0A643CE16-F1
#
_entry.id   AF-A0A643CE16-F1
#
_cell.length_a   1.000
_cell.length_b   1.000
_cell.length_c   1.000
_cell.angle_alpha   90.00
_cell.angle_beta   90.00
_cell.angle_gamma   90.00
#
_symmetry.space_group_name_H-M   'P 1'
#
loop_
_entity.id
_entity.type
_entity.pdbx_description
1 polymer ?
#
loop_
_entity_poly.entity_id
_entity_poly.type
_entity_poly.pdbx_seq_one_letter_code
_entity_poly.pdbx_strand_id
1 'polypeptide(L)' 'MVPARKTKKPLELINSRLQLVMKSGKYVLGYKKTLKTITQGKVKLVILAYNCPALGKSEIEYYAMYPSLQWQQY' A
#
# COMPACT_ATOMS: atom_id res chain seq x y z
N MET A 1 -12.64 -22.03 -26.73
CA MET A 1 -13.57 -21.47 -25.73
C MET A 1 -12.76 -20.63 -24.75
N VAL A 2 -12.83 -19.30 -24.86
CA VAL A 2 -12.07 -18.39 -23.98
C VAL A 2 -12.63 -18.52 -22.56
N PRO A 3 -11.82 -18.76 -21.51
CA PRO A 3 -12.34 -18.94 -20.17
C PRO A 3 -12.99 -17.64 -19.70
N ALA A 4 -14.25 -17.71 -19.30
CA ALA A 4 -14.99 -16.59 -18.71
C ALA A 4 -14.24 -16.11 -17.46
N ARG A 5 -13.77 -14.87 -17.47
CA ARG A 5 -13.08 -14.27 -16.32
C ARG A 5 -14.09 -14.07 -15.20
N LYS A 6 -14.11 -14.98 -14.23
CA LYS A 6 -14.83 -14.79 -12.96
C LYS A 6 -14.23 -13.59 -12.24
N THR A 7 -14.99 -12.51 -12.09
CA THR A 7 -14.61 -11.31 -11.34
C THR A 7 -14.41 -11.68 -9.88
N LYS A 8 -13.15 -11.79 -9.46
CA LYS A 8 -12.79 -12.07 -8.07
C LYS A 8 -13.10 -10.84 -7.22
N LYS A 9 -13.58 -11.06 -5.99
CA LYS A 9 -13.85 -9.99 -5.01
C LYS A 9 -12.60 -9.11 -4.83
N PRO A 10 -12.76 -7.79 -4.63
CA PRO A 10 -11.63 -6.85 -4.62
C PRO A 10 -10.58 -7.20 -3.56
N LEU A 11 -10.97 -7.63 -2.36
CA LEU A 11 -10.04 -8.04 -1.29
C LEU A 11 -9.12 -9.19 -1.70
N GLU A 12 -9.67 -10.22 -2.35
CA GLU A 12 -8.91 -11.39 -2.80
C GLU A 12 -7.84 -11.01 -3.83
N LEU A 13 -8.13 -9.99 -4.65
CA LEU A 13 -7.20 -9.48 -5.65
C LEU A 13 -5.99 -8.77 -5.00
N ILE A 14 -6.21 -8.01 -3.94
CA ILE A 14 -5.14 -7.29 -3.23
C ILE A 14 -4.23 -8.27 -2.52
N ASN A 15 -4.79 -9.28 -1.83
CA ASN A 15 -4.01 -10.29 -1.16
C ASN A 15 -3.09 -11.04 -2.14
N SER A 16 -3.59 -11.39 -3.32
CA SER A 16 -2.79 -12.02 -4.38
C SER A 16 -1.68 -11.10 -4.90
N ARG A 17 -1.95 -9.81 -5.09
CA ARG A 17 -0.94 -8.82 -5.51
C ARG A 17 0.11 -8.58 -4.43
N LEU A 18 -0.30 -8.52 -3.17
CA LEU A 18 0.60 -8.33 -2.03
C LEU A 18 1.56 -9.52 -1.89
N GLN A 19 1.07 -10.75 -2.07
CA GLN A 19 1.93 -11.94 -2.07
C GLN A 19 3.02 -11.88 -3.16
N LEU A 20 2.74 -11.30 -4.33
CA LEU A 20 3.74 -11.12 -5.38
C LEU A 20 4.79 -10.08 -4.97
N VAL A 21 4.35 -8.94 -4.44
CA VAL A 21 5.27 -7.87 -3.95
C VAL A 21 6.16 -8.39 -2.83
N MET A 22 5.65 -9.24 -1.94
CA MET A 22 6.47 -9.86 -0.89
C MET A 22 7.51 -10.85 -1.43
N LYS A 23 7.25 -11.53 -2.54
CA LYS A 23 8.17 -12.50 -3.14
C LYS A 23 9.31 -11.85 -3.92
N SER A 24 9.02 -10.83 -4.74
CA SER A 24 9.99 -10.27 -5.70
C SER A 24 10.03 -8.75 -5.75
N GLY A 25 9.16 -8.07 -5.01
CA GLY A 25 9.07 -6.62 -5.00
C GLY A 25 10.00 -5.95 -4.00
N LYS A 26 10.24 -4.65 -4.19
CA LYS A 26 10.88 -3.79 -3.18
C LYS A 26 9.80 -3.25 -2.27
N TYR A 27 9.92 -3.52 -0.97
CA TYR A 27 8.95 -3.07 0.03
C TYR A 27 9.67 -2.59 1.29
N VAL A 28 8.99 -1.76 2.08
CA VAL A 28 9.47 -1.25 3.37
C VAL A 28 8.34 -1.44 4.38
N LEU A 29 8.66 -2.04 5.53
CA LEU A 29 7.74 -2.22 6.64
C LEU A 29 8.18 -1.42 7.86
N GLY A 30 7.19 -0.89 8.59
CA GLY A 30 7.38 -0.17 9.85
C GLY A 30 7.35 1.35 9.71
N TYR A 31 6.68 2.00 10.67
CA TYR A 31 6.37 3.43 10.68
C TYR A 31 7.57 4.35 10.35
N LYS A 32 8.63 4.28 11.15
CA LYS A 32 9.81 5.16 11.02
C LYS A 32 10.54 5.00 9.68
N LYS A 33 10.59 3.77 9.15
CA LYS A 33 11.24 3.48 7.86
C LYS A 33 10.37 3.97 6.70
N THR A 34 9.07 3.77 6.80
CA THR A 34 8.10 4.25 5.80
C THR A 34 8.15 5.77 5.71
N LEU A 35 8.16 6.51 6.82
CA LEU A 35 8.31 7.97 6.81
C LEU A 35 9.58 8.43 6.08
N LYS A 36 10.74 7.84 6.38
CA LYS A 36 12.00 8.15 5.66
C LYS A 36 11.93 7.83 4.17
N THR A 37 11.17 6.83 3.77
CA THR A 37 11.05 6.43 2.36
C THR A 37 10.10 7.36 1.61
N ILE A 38 9.03 7.81 2.28
CA ILE A 38 8.07 8.81 1.76
C ILE A 38 8.79 10.14 1.53
N THR A 39 9.57 10.63 2.49
CA THR A 39 10.33 11.88 2.33
C THR A 39 11.40 11.82 1.24
N GLN A 40 11.91 10.63 0.91
CA GLN A 40 12.81 10.41 -0.22
C GLN A 40 12.09 10.34 -1.59
N GLY A 41 10.76 10.37 -1.63
CA GLY A 41 9.98 10.32 -2.88
C GLY A 41 10.04 8.99 -3.64
N LYS A 42 10.47 7.90 -2.98
CA LYS A 42 10.65 6.58 -3.63
C LYS A 42 9.41 5.68 -3.55
N VAL A 43 8.38 6.11 -2.83
CA VAL A 43 7.19 5.30 -2.56
C VAL A 43 6.17 5.51 -3.67
N LYS A 44 5.57 4.43 -4.16
CA LYS A 44 4.49 4.45 -5.17
C LYS A 44 3.11 4.11 -4.61
N LEU A 45 3.09 3.35 -3.52
CA LEU A 45 1.88 2.90 -2.82
C LEU A 45 2.20 2.77 -1.32
N VAL A 46 1.30 3.28 -0.48
CA VAL A 46 1.30 3.06 0.97
C VAL A 46 0.05 2.24 1.32
N ILE A 47 0.22 1.21 2.14
CA ILE A 47 -0.86 0.38 2.68
C ILE A 47 -0.84 0.57 4.20
N LEU A 48 -2.00 0.95 4.75
CA LEU A 48 -2.20 1.10 6.20
C LEU A 48 -3.06 -0.05 6.69
N ALA A 49 -2.75 -0.54 7.90
CA ALA A 49 -3.59 -1.52 8.55
C ALA A 49 -4.78 -0.84 9.24
N TYR A 50 -5.89 -1.56 9.35
CA TYR A 50 -7.09 -1.06 10.02
C TYR A 50 -6.84 -0.64 11.48
N ASN A 51 -5.93 -1.31 12.18
CA ASN A 51 -5.60 -1.06 13.58
C ASN A 51 -4.51 0.02 13.80
N CYS A 52 -4.13 0.78 12.77
CA CYS A 52 -3.18 1.88 12.94
C CYS A 52 -3.78 3.00 13.81
N PRO A 53 -3.03 3.57 14.77
CA PRO A 53 -3.52 4.66 15.60
C PRO A 53 -3.84 5.89 14.74
N ALA A 54 -4.93 6.60 15.07
CA ALA A 54 -5.44 7.71 14.26
C ALA A 54 -4.39 8.79 13.98
N LEU A 55 -3.57 9.14 14.97
CA LEU A 55 -2.52 10.15 14.83
C LEU A 55 -1.43 9.73 13.84
N GLY A 56 -1.01 8.46 13.87
CA GLY A 56 -0.02 7.93 12.92
C GLY A 56 -0.59 7.76 11.52
N LYS A 57 -1.89 7.48 11.40
CA LYS A 57 -2.59 7.49 10.11
C LYS A 57 -2.56 8.89 9.49
N SER A 58 -2.97 9.91 10.25
CA SER A 58 -2.98 11.30 9.76
C SER A 58 -1.59 11.82 9.41
N GLU A 59 -0.57 11.44 10.18
CA GLU A 59 0.82 11.81 9.86
C GLU A 59 1.26 11.19 8.52
N ILE A 60 1.01 9.90 8.31
CA ILE A 60 1.35 9.23 7.04
C ILE A 60 0.55 9.83 5.87
N GLU A 61 -0.76 10.07 6.06
CA GLU A 61 -1.64 10.71 5.08
C GLU A 61 -1.13 12.10 4.67
N TYR A 62 -0.70 12.90 5.63
CA TYR A 62 -0.09 14.20 5.37
C TYR A 62 1.18 14.09 4.53
N TYR A 63 2.10 13.19 4.90
CA TYR A 63 3.38 13.06 4.19
C TYR A 63 3.24 12.49 2.77
N ALA A 64 2.29 11.60 2.53
CA ALA A 64 2.09 11.02 1.20
C ALA A 64 1.04 11.76 0.35
N MET A 65 0.44 12.85 0.84
CA MET A 65 -0.31 13.82 0.04
C MET A 65 0.60 14.74 -0.80
N TYR A 66 1.88 14.88 -0.43
CA TYR A 66 2.86 15.56 -1.30
C TYR A 66 3.12 14.72 -2.58
N PRO A 67 3.28 15.37 -3.75
CA PRO A 67 2.69 14.94 -5.01
C PRO A 67 3.41 13.74 -5.64
N SER A 68 2.82 12.55 -5.58
CA SER A 68 3.01 11.44 -6.56
C SER A 68 2.39 10.09 -6.14
N LEU A 69 1.75 9.97 -4.97
CA LEU A 69 1.36 8.68 -4.39
C LEU A 69 -0.12 8.32 -4.56
N GLN A 70 -0.38 7.12 -5.07
CA GLN A 70 -1.73 6.55 -5.15
C GLN A 70 -2.06 5.85 -3.83
N TRP A 71 -3.18 6.24 -3.22
CA TRP A 71 -3.64 5.74 -1.92
C TRP A 71 -4.65 4.59 -2.07
N GLN A 72 -4.49 3.52 -1.29
CA GLN A 72 -5.52 2.49 -1.09
C GLN A 72 -5.63 2.13 0.39
N GLN A 73 -6.83 2.29 0.96
CA GLN A 73 -7.16 1.90 2.33
C GLN A 73 -7.96 0.59 2.30
N TYR A 74 -7.58 -0.40 3.13
CA TYR A 74 -8.28 -1.68 3.28
C TYR A 74 -8.38 -2.08 4.75
#